data_AF-A0A349LP86-F1
#
_entry.id   AF-A0A349LP86-F1
#
_cell.length_a   1.000
_cell.length_b   1.000
_cell.length_c   1.000
_cell.angle_alpha   90.00
_cell.angle_beta   90.00
_cell.angle_gamma   90.00
#
_symmetry.space_group_name_H-M   'P 1'
#
loop_
_entity.id
_entity.type
_entity.pdbx_description
1 polymer ?
#
loop_
_entity_poly.entity_id
_entity_poly.type
_entity_poly.pdbx_seq_one_letter_code
_entity_poly.pdbx_strand_id
1 'polypeptide(L)'
;MDRTVIFNEIEIREQMLPYKGKSEFNWLPLITIDTSTNNLLGINDSAMWVCGKGNFLHEVADTRSGCLLTPILKERLVFFVERLKKAVLEKKVPTDILLSFPFDALMCAGIQGAADAVDSAYDWVDQGYPVSDKVAERFARRNLRVPKISQATYDERIKYILSLST
;
A
#
# COMPACT_ATOMS: atom_id res chain seq x y z
N MET A 1 14.13 -10.01 17.03
CA MET A 1 14.50 -11.04 16.04
C MET A 1 14.75 -10.30 14.74
N ASP A 2 16.02 -10.22 14.35
CA ASP A 2 16.46 -9.60 13.11
C ASP A 2 16.16 -10.57 11.96
N ARG A 3 15.19 -10.27 11.11
CA ARG A 3 14.87 -11.05 9.92
C ARG A 3 15.51 -10.37 8.72
N THR A 4 16.79 -10.62 8.53
CA THR A 4 17.48 -10.24 7.29
C THR A 4 16.92 -11.11 6.17
N VAL A 5 16.01 -10.55 5.40
CA VAL A 5 15.51 -11.15 4.16
C VAL A 5 16.69 -11.16 3.18
N ILE A 6 17.25 -12.34 2.92
CA ILE A 6 18.29 -12.50 1.90
C ILE A 6 17.59 -12.45 0.55
N PHE A 7 17.62 -11.29 -0.10
CA PHE A 7 17.22 -11.16 -1.48
C PHE A 7 18.09 -12.07 -2.34
N ASN A 8 17.55 -12.59 -3.45
CA ASN A 8 18.41 -13.00 -4.55
C ASN A 8 18.95 -11.70 -5.17
N GLU A 9 19.89 -11.07 -4.46
CA GLU A 9 20.19 -9.63 -4.54
C GLU A 9 20.53 -9.19 -5.95
N ILE A 10 21.19 -10.06 -6.72
CA ILE A 10 21.72 -9.72 -8.04
C ILE A 10 20.59 -9.44 -9.04
N GLU A 11 19.62 -10.34 -9.16
CA GLU A 11 18.56 -10.22 -10.18
C GLU A 11 17.54 -9.11 -9.87
N ILE A 12 17.33 -8.81 -8.59
CA ILE A 12 16.47 -7.70 -8.18
C ILE A 12 17.20 -6.37 -8.40
N ARG A 13 18.47 -6.26 -7.99
CA ARG A 13 19.28 -5.04 -8.14
C ARG A 13 19.39 -4.59 -9.59
N GLU A 14 19.48 -5.52 -10.55
CA GLU A 14 19.51 -5.22 -11.99
C GLU A 14 18.21 -4.60 -12.52
N GLN A 15 17.08 -4.85 -11.86
CA GLN A 15 15.77 -4.29 -12.23
C GLN A 15 15.47 -2.96 -11.52
N MET A 16 16.26 -2.58 -10.52
CA MET A 16 16.06 -1.33 -9.81
C MET A 16 16.50 -0.15 -10.66
N LEU A 17 15.71 0.90 -10.61
CA LEU A 17 15.95 2.16 -11.28
C LEU A 17 16.58 3.14 -10.28
N PRO A 18 17.60 3.92 -10.68
CA PRO A 18 18.14 4.96 -9.83
C PRO A 18 17.15 6.12 -9.74
N TYR A 19 16.93 6.63 -8.53
CA TYR A 19 16.23 7.88 -8.30
C TYR A 19 17.21 8.97 -7.84
N LYS A 20 17.28 10.07 -8.59
CA LYS A 20 18.15 11.23 -8.30
C LYS A 20 17.32 12.43 -7.85
N GLY A 21 16.54 12.23 -6.78
CA GLY A 21 15.75 13.29 -6.16
C GLY A 21 16.42 13.90 -4.93
N LYS A 22 15.61 14.34 -3.95
CA LYS A 22 16.13 14.88 -2.68
C LYS A 22 16.85 13.83 -1.84
N SER A 23 16.44 12.58 -1.97
CA SER A 23 17.11 11.42 -1.41
C SER A 23 17.45 10.49 -2.57
N GLU A 24 18.72 10.14 -2.71
CA GLU A 24 19.17 9.21 -3.73
C GLU A 24 18.99 7.78 -3.22
N PHE A 25 18.24 6.96 -3.97
CA PHE A 25 18.04 5.55 -3.69
C PHE A 25 17.73 4.81 -4.99
N ASN A 26 17.93 3.50 -4.99
CA ASN A 26 17.42 2.65 -6.06
C ASN A 26 16.02 2.16 -5.70
N TRP A 27 15.16 1.98 -6.70
CA TRP A 27 13.80 1.49 -6.47
C TRP A 27 13.31 0.58 -7.58
N LEU A 28 12.41 -0.32 -7.23
CA LEU A 28 11.82 -1.29 -8.12
C LEU A 28 10.33 -0.98 -8.30
N PRO A 29 9.90 -0.47 -9.46
CA PRO A 29 8.48 -0.35 -9.76
C PRO A 29 7.82 -1.72 -9.82
N LEU A 30 6.69 -1.86 -9.13
CA LEU A 30 5.89 -3.09 -9.07
C LEU A 30 4.59 -2.95 -9.86
N ILE A 31 3.81 -1.90 -9.59
CA ILE A 31 2.50 -1.70 -10.23
C ILE A 31 2.30 -0.23 -10.64
N THR A 32 1.54 -0.02 -11.71
CA THR A 32 1.00 1.29 -12.06
C THR A 32 -0.36 1.47 -11.40
N ILE A 33 -0.47 2.39 -10.45
CA ILE A 33 -1.70 2.68 -9.72
C ILE A 33 -2.71 3.39 -10.63
N ASP A 34 -2.27 4.42 -11.36
CA ASP A 34 -3.13 5.22 -12.23
C ASP A 34 -2.33 5.61 -13.47
N THR A 35 -2.79 5.13 -14.62
CA THR A 35 -2.15 5.35 -15.92
C THR A 35 -2.29 6.79 -16.41
N SER A 36 -3.33 7.52 -15.97
CA SER A 36 -3.55 8.91 -16.36
C SER A 36 -2.60 9.88 -15.67
N THR A 37 -2.21 9.55 -14.43
CA THR A 37 -1.26 10.36 -13.63
C THR A 37 0.15 9.78 -13.59
N ASN A 38 0.34 8.63 -14.26
CA ASN A 38 1.56 7.82 -14.21
C ASN A 38 2.01 7.56 -12.76
N ASN A 39 1.04 7.27 -11.89
CA ASN A 39 1.33 6.93 -10.50
C ASN A 39 1.86 5.50 -10.43
N LEU A 40 3.02 5.32 -9.82
CA LEU A 40 3.68 4.03 -9.69
C LEU A 40 3.79 3.66 -8.21
N LEU A 41 3.72 2.37 -7.90
CA LEU A 41 4.05 1.82 -6.60
C LEU A 41 5.21 0.86 -6.77
N GLY A 42 6.15 0.89 -5.83
CA GLY A 42 7.31 0.02 -5.82
C GLY A 42 7.90 -0.11 -4.43
N ILE A 43 9.12 -0.62 -4.39
CA ILE A 43 9.93 -0.73 -3.18
C ILE A 43 11.33 -0.14 -3.42
N ASN A 44 11.97 0.45 -2.42
CA ASN A 44 13.37 0.86 -2.52
C ASN A 44 14.34 -0.26 -2.11
N ASP A 45 15.63 0.01 -2.25
CA ASP A 45 16.74 -0.87 -1.85
C ASP A 45 16.79 -1.16 -0.34
N SER A 46 16.06 -0.39 0.46
CA SER A 46 15.87 -0.59 1.91
C SER A 46 14.58 -1.34 2.24
N ALA A 47 13.93 -1.97 1.26
CA ALA A 47 12.67 -2.70 1.40
C ALA A 47 11.49 -1.85 1.91
N MET A 48 11.52 -0.53 1.70
CA MET A 48 10.44 0.38 2.04
C MET A 48 9.52 0.56 0.83
N TRP A 49 8.21 0.64 1.06
CA TRP A 49 7.25 0.97 0.00
C TRP A 49 7.47 2.40 -0.48
N VAL A 50 7.46 2.58 -1.80
CA VAL A 50 7.65 3.88 -2.46
C VAL A 50 6.51 4.09 -3.45
N CYS A 51 5.99 5.31 -3.49
CA CYS A 51 5.05 5.74 -4.52
C CYS A 51 5.64 6.86 -5.36
N GLY A 52 5.37 6.81 -6.66
CA GLY A 52 5.83 7.80 -7.63
C GLY A 52 4.69 8.52 -8.31
N LYS A 53 4.89 9.80 -8.61
CA LYS A 53 4.05 10.59 -9.50
C LYS A 53 4.94 11.42 -10.42
N GLY A 54 4.99 11.05 -11.70
CA GLY A 54 5.93 11.64 -12.65
C GLY A 54 7.39 11.43 -12.21
N ASN A 55 8.14 12.52 -12.03
CA ASN A 55 9.56 12.49 -11.62
C ASN A 55 9.77 12.54 -10.09
N PHE A 56 8.70 12.43 -9.30
CA PHE A 56 8.79 12.49 -7.83
C PHE A 56 8.52 11.12 -7.23
N LEU A 57 9.42 10.65 -6.36
CA LEU A 57 9.24 9.45 -5.55
C LEU A 57 9.19 9.82 -4.07
N HIS A 58 8.30 9.16 -3.35
CA HIS A 58 8.10 9.33 -1.92
C HIS A 58 7.97 7.98 -1.24
N GLU A 59 8.73 7.77 -0.18
CA GLU A 59 8.52 6.64 0.72
C GLU A 59 7.14 6.74 1.37
N VAL A 60 6.45 5.61 1.40
CA VAL A 60 5.13 5.48 2.01
C VAL A 60 5.32 5.18 3.50
N ALA A 61 5.73 6.20 4.25
CA ALA A 61 5.99 6.07 5.69
C ALA A 61 4.83 6.58 6.57
N ASP A 62 3.95 7.46 6.04
CA ASP A 62 2.91 8.12 6.83
C ASP A 62 1.61 8.42 6.06
N THR A 63 0.59 8.92 6.75
CA THR A 63 -0.71 9.28 6.15
C THR A 63 -0.63 10.42 5.14
N ARG A 64 0.44 11.24 5.16
CA ARG A 64 0.63 12.32 4.17
C ARG A 64 1.05 11.75 2.82
N SER A 65 1.90 10.72 2.82
CA SER A 65 2.22 9.95 1.59
C SER A 65 1.05 9.10 1.08
N GLY A 66 0.14 8.69 1.97
CA GLY A 66 -1.04 7.89 1.61
C GLY A 66 -1.99 8.58 0.63
N CYS A 67 -1.95 9.90 0.47
CA CYS A 67 -2.78 10.61 -0.52
C CYS A 67 -2.43 10.22 -1.97
N LEU A 68 -1.17 9.87 -2.23
CA LEU A 68 -0.70 9.38 -3.53
C LEU A 68 -1.21 7.97 -3.83
N LEU A 69 -1.59 7.25 -2.78
CA LEU A 69 -2.11 5.90 -2.87
C LEU A 69 -3.63 5.85 -2.94
N THR A 70 -4.37 6.94 -2.68
CA THR A 70 -5.84 6.92 -2.69
C THR A 70 -6.47 6.42 -4.00
N PRO A 71 -5.87 6.55 -5.20
CA PRO A 71 -6.45 5.94 -6.38
C PRO A 71 -6.52 4.41 -6.31
N ILE A 72 -5.69 3.76 -5.47
CA ILE A 72 -5.78 2.31 -5.19
C ILE A 72 -7.15 1.96 -4.60
N LEU A 73 -7.74 2.82 -3.76
CA LEU A 73 -9.03 2.55 -3.12
C LEU A 73 -10.18 2.45 -4.15
N LYS A 74 -10.00 3.00 -5.36
CA LYS A 74 -10.99 2.93 -6.44
C LYS A 74 -11.07 1.53 -7.05
N GLU A 75 -10.07 0.69 -6.82
CA GLU A 75 -10.09 -0.71 -7.21
C GLU A 75 -10.79 -1.56 -6.15
N ARG A 76 -11.36 -2.70 -6.56
CA ARG A 76 -11.83 -3.70 -5.60
C ARG A 76 -10.64 -4.24 -4.80
N LEU A 77 -10.80 -4.37 -3.48
CA LEU A 77 -9.76 -4.78 -2.54
C LEU A 77 -9.09 -6.09 -3.00
N VAL A 78 -9.89 -7.10 -3.37
CA VAL A 78 -9.39 -8.39 -3.85
C VAL A 78 -8.53 -8.26 -5.11
N PHE A 79 -8.96 -7.47 -6.09
CA PHE A 79 -8.22 -7.29 -7.34
C PHE A 79 -6.91 -6.52 -7.14
N PHE A 80 -6.92 -5.53 -6.26
CA PHE A 80 -5.68 -4.85 -5.88
C PHE A 80 -4.68 -5.82 -5.24
N VAL A 81 -5.14 -6.64 -4.28
CA VAL A 81 -4.29 -7.62 -3.59
C VAL A 81 -3.73 -8.66 -4.57
N GLU A 82 -4.54 -9.18 -5.49
CA GLU A 82 -4.09 -10.09 -6.55
C GLU A 82 -3.00 -9.49 -7.42
N ARG A 83 -3.25 -8.27 -7.90
CA ARG A 83 -2.32 -7.54 -8.76
C ARG A 83 -1.01 -7.26 -8.04
N LEU A 84 -1.06 -6.88 -6.77
CA LEU A 84 0.12 -6.63 -5.95
C LEU A 84 0.94 -7.91 -5.73
N LYS A 85 0.28 -9.02 -5.36
CA LYS A 85 0.94 -10.33 -5.21
C LYS A 85 1.62 -10.78 -6.50
N LYS A 86 0.91 -10.67 -7.63
CA LYS A 86 1.43 -11.02 -8.94
C LYS A 86 2.68 -10.20 -9.28
N ALA A 87 2.64 -8.89 -9.09
CA ALA A 87 3.79 -8.02 -9.35
C ALA A 87 5.01 -8.38 -8.48
N VAL A 88 4.80 -8.65 -7.19
CA VAL A 88 5.87 -9.08 -6.28
C VAL A 88 6.50 -10.39 -6.75
N LEU A 89 5.68 -11.38 -7.15
CA LEU A 89 6.16 -12.67 -7.65
C LEU A 89 6.90 -12.53 -9.00
N GLU A 90 6.34 -11.79 -9.96
CA GLU A 90 6.94 -11.57 -11.28
C GLU A 90 8.30 -10.86 -11.17
N LYS A 91 8.43 -9.94 -10.22
CA LYS A 91 9.66 -9.23 -9.93
C LYS A 91 10.60 -9.98 -8.99
N LYS A 92 10.25 -11.23 -8.63
CA LYS A 92 11.03 -12.11 -7.75
C LYS A 92 11.33 -11.49 -6.38
N VAL A 93 10.48 -10.56 -5.94
CA VAL A 93 10.58 -9.93 -4.64
C VAL A 93 10.06 -10.91 -3.57
N PRO A 94 10.73 -11.03 -2.41
CA PRO A 94 10.26 -11.86 -1.31
C PRO A 94 8.82 -11.51 -0.91
N THR A 95 7.93 -12.50 -0.87
CA THR A 95 6.50 -12.30 -0.59
C THR A 95 6.22 -11.70 0.79
N ASP A 96 7.14 -11.88 1.74
CA ASP A 96 7.04 -11.31 3.08
C ASP A 96 6.95 -9.77 3.06
N ILE A 97 7.42 -9.12 1.98
CA ILE A 97 7.26 -7.66 1.79
C ILE A 97 5.80 -7.23 1.83
N LEU A 98 4.87 -8.09 1.40
CA LEU A 98 3.44 -7.81 1.38
C LEU A 98 2.88 -7.57 2.79
N LEU A 99 3.48 -8.19 3.82
CA LEU A 99 3.10 -8.00 5.22
C LEU A 99 3.40 -6.58 5.71
N SER A 100 4.34 -5.89 5.07
CA SER A 100 4.71 -4.50 5.39
C SER A 100 3.89 -3.45 4.62
N PHE A 101 2.98 -3.88 3.73
CA PHE A 101 2.21 -2.93 2.93
C PHE A 101 1.31 -2.06 3.84
N PRO A 102 1.33 -0.72 3.70
CA PRO A 102 0.72 0.19 4.66
C PRO A 102 -0.80 0.37 4.42
N PHE A 103 -1.56 -0.71 4.44
CA PHE A 103 -3.03 -0.72 4.23
C PHE A 103 -3.78 0.30 5.11
N ASP A 104 -3.49 0.34 6.40
CA ASP A 104 -4.12 1.30 7.33
C ASP A 104 -3.80 2.76 6.95
N ALA A 105 -2.59 3.04 6.46
CA ALA A 105 -2.21 4.39 6.05
C ALA A 105 -2.96 4.83 4.79
N LEU A 106 -3.12 3.91 3.83
CA LEU A 106 -3.96 4.09 2.64
C LEU A 106 -5.41 4.40 3.02
N MET A 107 -6.02 3.57 3.89
CA MET A 107 -7.38 3.80 4.37
C MET A 107 -7.53 5.14 5.08
N CYS A 108 -6.61 5.46 6.00
CA CYS A 108 -6.60 6.76 6.68
C CYS A 108 -6.53 7.93 5.69
N ALA A 109 -5.68 7.83 4.66
CA ALA A 109 -5.56 8.86 3.65
C ALA A 109 -6.82 9.01 2.80
N GLY A 110 -7.48 7.89 2.44
CA GLY A 110 -8.78 7.91 1.77
C GLY A 110 -9.85 8.62 2.60
N ILE A 111 -9.97 8.25 3.87
CA ILE A 111 -10.92 8.84 4.82
C ILE A 111 -10.64 10.33 5.08
N GLN A 112 -9.40 10.80 4.93
CA GLN A 112 -9.05 12.20 5.07
C GLN A 112 -9.12 12.98 3.74
N GLY A 113 -9.34 12.29 2.61
CA GLY A 113 -9.33 12.86 1.27
C GLY A 113 -10.64 13.52 0.85
N ALA A 114 -10.84 13.68 -0.46
CA ALA A 114 -12.10 14.18 -1.02
C ALA A 114 -13.25 13.16 -0.85
N ALA A 115 -14.48 13.57 -1.15
CA ALA A 115 -15.68 12.73 -0.95
C ALA A 115 -15.57 11.38 -1.69
N ASP A 116 -15.09 11.38 -2.94
CA ASP A 116 -14.90 10.16 -3.72
C ASP A 116 -13.92 9.18 -3.06
N ALA A 117 -12.85 9.69 -2.45
CA ALA A 117 -11.89 8.87 -1.72
C ALA A 117 -12.46 8.29 -0.40
N VAL A 118 -13.39 9.00 0.24
CA VAL A 118 -14.12 8.49 1.41
C VAL A 118 -15.05 7.35 0.99
N ASP A 119 -15.79 7.53 -0.10
CA ASP A 119 -16.70 6.52 -0.62
C ASP A 119 -15.92 5.25 -0.99
N SER A 120 -14.78 5.39 -1.67
CA SER A 120 -13.89 4.26 -1.96
C SER A 120 -13.35 3.58 -0.70
N ALA A 121 -13.09 4.32 0.38
CA ALA A 121 -12.69 3.72 1.66
C ALA A 121 -13.83 2.94 2.30
N TYR A 122 -15.08 3.41 2.22
CA TYR A 122 -16.25 2.64 2.64
C TYR A 122 -16.45 1.39 1.79
N ASP A 123 -16.27 1.48 0.47
CA ASP A 123 -16.39 0.31 -0.42
C ASP A 123 -15.42 -0.80 -0.03
N TRP A 124 -14.21 -0.46 0.40
CA TRP A 124 -13.25 -1.44 0.93
C TRP A 124 -13.73 -2.08 2.24
N VAL A 125 -14.32 -1.28 3.15
CA VAL A 125 -14.94 -1.79 4.38
C VAL A 125 -16.07 -2.77 4.06
N ASP A 126 -16.93 -2.42 3.11
CA ASP A 126 -18.05 -3.27 2.68
C ASP A 126 -17.59 -4.54 1.97
N GLN A 127 -16.40 -4.49 1.34
CA GLN A 127 -15.71 -5.66 0.76
C GLN A 127 -14.99 -6.53 1.82
N GLY A 128 -15.12 -6.20 3.11
CA GLY A 128 -14.57 -6.98 4.21
C GLY A 128 -13.23 -6.48 4.75
N TYR A 129 -12.78 -5.27 4.39
CA TYR A 129 -11.56 -4.71 4.99
C TYR A 129 -11.65 -4.69 6.54
N PRO A 130 -10.70 -5.31 7.26
CA PRO A 130 -10.76 -5.39 8.71
C PRO A 130 -10.31 -4.07 9.34
N VAL A 131 -11.27 -3.26 9.77
CA VAL A 131 -11.03 -1.90 10.29
C VAL A 131 -10.25 -1.93 11.60
N SER A 132 -9.20 -1.11 11.69
CA SER A 132 -8.41 -0.88 12.90
C SER A 132 -8.96 0.24 13.77
N ASP A 133 -8.52 0.30 15.03
CA ASP A 133 -8.80 1.46 15.90
C ASP A 133 -8.37 2.78 15.25
N LYS A 134 -7.18 2.78 14.63
CA LYS A 134 -6.64 3.97 13.94
C LYS A 134 -7.51 4.40 12.77
N VAL A 135 -8.00 3.46 11.97
CA VAL A 135 -8.89 3.73 10.83
C VAL A 135 -10.26 4.20 11.33
N ALA A 136 -10.82 3.55 12.35
CA ALA A 136 -12.08 3.93 12.98
C ALA A 136 -12.03 5.35 13.57
N GLU A 137 -10.91 5.71 14.20
CA GLU A 137 -10.69 7.06 14.71
C GLU A 137 -10.73 8.12 13.58
N ARG A 138 -10.23 7.80 12.38
CA ARG A 138 -10.32 8.72 11.23
C ARG A 138 -11.76 8.93 10.76
N PHE A 139 -12.59 7.87 10.75
CA PHE A 139 -14.02 8.02 10.47
C PHE A 139 -14.68 8.93 11.51
N ALA A 140 -14.45 8.67 12.80
CA ALA A 140 -15.03 9.46 13.89
C ALA A 140 -14.63 10.94 13.80
N ARG A 141 -13.34 11.24 13.56
CA ARG A 141 -12.84 12.62 13.42
C ARG A 141 -13.45 13.39 12.26
N ARG A 142 -13.96 12.70 11.24
CA ARG A 142 -14.65 13.32 10.10
C ARG A 142 -16.17 13.34 10.27
N ASN A 143 -16.67 13.05 11.48
CA ASN A 143 -18.10 12.90 11.81
C ASN A 143 -18.83 11.90 10.90
N LEU A 144 -18.12 10.84 10.49
CA LEU A 144 -18.66 9.77 9.66
C LEU A 144 -19.15 8.60 10.53
N ARG A 145 -19.98 7.74 9.95
CA ARG A 145 -20.37 6.47 10.58
C ARG A 145 -19.13 5.60 10.77
N VAL A 146 -18.85 5.23 12.02
CA VAL A 146 -17.70 4.38 12.34
C VAL A 146 -18.05 2.91 12.06
N PRO A 147 -17.29 2.21 11.20
CA PRO A 147 -17.49 0.77 10.99
C PRO A 147 -17.15 -0.06 12.22
N LYS A 148 -17.54 -1.34 12.22
CA LYS A 148 -17.17 -2.28 13.27
C LYS A 148 -15.65 -2.48 13.28
N ILE A 149 -15.03 -2.20 14.42
CA ILE A 149 -13.60 -2.41 14.63
C ILE A 149 -13.31 -3.91 14.72
N SER A 150 -12.28 -4.35 14.00
CA SER A 150 -11.72 -5.68 14.12
C SER A 150 -10.89 -5.80 15.41
N GLN A 151 -11.11 -6.87 16.16
CA GLN A 151 -10.31 -7.20 17.37
C GLN A 151 -8.99 -7.90 17.05
N ALA A 152 -8.73 -8.17 15.76
CA ALA A 152 -7.51 -8.82 15.31
C ALA A 152 -6.31 -7.87 15.38
N THR A 153 -5.15 -8.44 15.70
CA THR A 153 -3.86 -7.75 15.65
C THR A 153 -3.53 -7.27 14.23
N TYR A 154 -2.58 -6.35 14.09
CA TYR A 154 -2.16 -5.84 12.78
C TYR A 154 -1.78 -6.98 11.83
N ASP A 155 -0.91 -7.89 12.27
CA ASP A 155 -0.43 -9.01 11.46
C ASP A 155 -1.56 -9.94 11.02
N GLU A 156 -2.53 -10.23 11.90
CA GLU A 156 -3.69 -11.05 11.56
C GLU A 156 -4.58 -10.38 10.52
N ARG A 157 -4.77 -9.05 10.62
CA ARG A 157 -5.53 -8.30 9.63
C ARG A 157 -4.84 -8.27 8.27
N ILE A 158 -3.52 -8.05 8.24
CA ILE A 158 -2.79 -8.05 6.97
C ILE A 158 -2.82 -9.45 6.34
N LYS A 159 -2.61 -10.52 7.13
CA LYS A 159 -2.77 -11.90 6.65
C LYS A 159 -4.17 -12.17 6.12
N TYR A 160 -5.21 -11.68 6.79
CA TYR A 160 -6.58 -11.79 6.32
C TYR A 160 -6.78 -11.08 4.97
N ILE A 161 -6.34 -9.83 4.85
CA ILE A 161 -6.43 -9.07 3.58
C ILE A 161 -5.70 -9.82 2.46
N LEU A 162 -4.50 -10.30 2.74
CA LEU A 162 -3.73 -11.11 1.81
C LEU A 162 -4.36 -12.48 1.55
N SER A 163 -5.30 -12.98 2.34
CA SER A 163 -6.02 -14.23 2.08
C SER A 163 -7.28 -14.05 1.23
N LEU A 164 -7.73 -12.82 1.02
CA LEU A 164 -8.95 -12.52 0.24
C LEU A 164 -8.84 -12.90 -1.23
N SER A 165 -7.62 -13.12 -1.73
CA SER A 165 -7.40 -13.57 -3.09
C SER A 165 -7.04 -15.06 -3.13
N THR A 166 -7.88 -15.82 -3.83
CA THR A 166 -7.77 -17.26 -4.10
C THR A 166 -7.55 -17.51 -5.57
#